data_AF-A0A4C1UCP1-F1
#
_entry.id   AF-A0A4C1UCP1-F1
#
_cell.length_a   1.000
_cell.length_b   1.000
_cell.length_c   1.000
_cell.angle_alpha   90.00
_cell.angle_beta   90.00
_cell.angle_gamma   90.00
#
_symmetry.space_group_name_H-M   'P 1'
#
loop_
_entity.id
_entity.type
_entity.pdbx_description
1 polymer ?
#
loop_
_entity_poly.entity_id
_entity_poly.type
_entity_poly.pdbx_seq_one_letter_code
_entity_poly.pdbx_strand_id
1 'polypeptide(L)'
;MLEHCQRAMERSMIGIKKEDKIQNTVIRSKTKVTDVLTRIDSLKWRWTGHMLRGTQEKWSNIITGWYPREGRRNRGRQSKRWEDELKLTAGPKWRRVARDRVQWKLLEEAFAKRHTELRDIS
;
A
#
# COMPACT_ATOMS: atom_id res chain seq x y z
N MET A 1 -12.98 -2.53 -6.26
CA MET A 1 -13.54 -1.29 -6.84
C MET A 1 -12.53 -0.58 -7.74
N LEU A 2 -11.50 0.11 -7.22
CA LEU A 2 -10.56 0.90 -8.05
C LEU A 2 -9.85 0.09 -9.14
N GLU A 3 -9.38 -1.11 -8.81
CA GLU A 3 -8.75 -2.00 -9.79
C GLU A 3 -9.72 -2.41 -10.92
N HIS A 4 -10.99 -2.63 -10.59
CA HIS A 4 -12.00 -3.01 -11.58
C HIS A 4 -12.31 -1.85 -12.53
N CYS A 5 -12.36 -0.62 -12.00
CA CYS A 5 -12.49 0.59 -12.80
C CYS A 5 -11.27 0.76 -13.73
N GLN A 6 -10.04 0.59 -13.21
CA GLN A 6 -8.84 0.63 -14.03
C GLN A 6 -8.90 -0.39 -15.17
N ARG A 7 -9.22 -1.66 -14.88
CA ARG A 7 -9.34 -2.72 -15.89
C ARG A 7 -10.40 -2.44 -16.95
N ALA A 8 -11.44 -1.67 -16.63
CA ALA A 8 -12.45 -1.25 -17.60
C ALA A 8 -11.93 -0.12 -18.50
N MET A 9 -11.27 0.88 -17.89
CA MET A 9 -10.66 2.00 -18.62
C MET A 9 -9.54 1.53 -19.55
N GLU A 10 -8.64 0.66 -19.09
CA GLU A 10 -7.55 0.10 -19.89
C GLU A 10 -8.06 -0.63 -21.14
N ARG A 11 -9.17 -1.35 -21.02
CA ARG A 11 -9.85 -1.98 -22.17
C ARG A 11 -10.38 -0.95 -23.16
N SER A 12 -11.05 0.09 -22.64
CA SER A 12 -11.62 1.15 -23.47
C SER A 12 -10.54 1.94 -24.23
N MET A 13 -9.36 2.16 -23.62
CA MET A 13 -8.25 2.88 -24.26
C MET A 13 -7.73 2.20 -25.52
N ILE A 14 -7.83 0.87 -25.60
CA ILE A 14 -7.34 0.05 -26.72
C ILE A 14 -8.46 -0.62 -27.52
N GLY A 15 -9.73 -0.26 -27.24
CA GLY A 15 -10.91 -0.74 -27.98
C GLY A 15 -11.25 -2.22 -27.78
N ILE A 16 -10.83 -2.84 -26.68
CA ILE A 16 -11.04 -4.29 -26.43
C ILE A 16 -12.31 -4.52 -25.61
N LYS A 17 -13.12 -5.49 -26.02
CA LYS A 17 -14.32 -5.93 -25.29
C LYS A 17 -13.98 -7.09 -24.33
N LYS A 18 -14.87 -7.34 -23.36
CA LYS A 18 -14.73 -8.53 -22.49
C LYS A 18 -14.90 -9.84 -23.27
N GLU A 19 -15.67 -9.80 -24.37
CA GLU A 19 -15.93 -10.93 -25.27
C GLU A 19 -14.66 -11.46 -25.95
N ASP A 20 -13.67 -10.60 -26.17
CA ASP A 20 -12.38 -10.97 -26.79
C ASP A 20 -11.55 -11.91 -25.90
N LYS A 21 -11.94 -12.09 -24.62
CA LYS A 21 -11.29 -12.97 -23.64
C LYS A 21 -9.77 -12.77 -23.53
N ILE A 22 -9.29 -11.57 -23.83
CA ILE A 22 -7.88 -11.21 -23.73
C ILE A 22 -7.48 -11.08 -22.26
N GLN A 23 -6.35 -11.68 -21.91
CA GLN A 23 -5.81 -11.63 -20.56
C GLN A 23 -5.46 -10.19 -20.14
N ASN A 24 -5.72 -9.85 -18.87
CA ASN A 24 -5.41 -8.53 -18.33
C ASN A 24 -3.91 -8.21 -18.36
N THR A 25 -3.04 -9.23 -18.28
CA THR A 25 -1.58 -9.07 -18.38
C THR A 25 -1.17 -8.53 -19.75
N VAL A 26 -1.80 -9.00 -20.83
CA VAL A 26 -1.58 -8.54 -22.20
C VAL A 26 -2.13 -7.13 -22.40
N ILE A 27 -3.28 -6.82 -21.80
CA ILE A 27 -3.85 -5.46 -21.84
C ILE A 27 -2.90 -4.48 -21.15
N ARG A 28 -2.40 -4.83 -19.97
CA ARG A 28 -1.45 -4.01 -19.19
C ARG A 28 -0.10 -3.81 -19.91
N SER A 29 0.42 -4.84 -20.58
CA SER A 29 1.69 -4.70 -21.32
C SER A 29 1.57 -3.72 -22.49
N LYS A 30 0.38 -3.61 -23.10
CA LYS A 30 0.08 -2.65 -24.17
C LYS A 30 -0.14 -1.23 -23.64
N THR A 31 -0.93 -1.06 -22.58
CA THR A 31 -1.27 0.28 -22.05
C THR A 31 -0.13 0.91 -21.25
N LYS A 32 0.76 0.11 -20.64
CA LYS A 32 1.86 0.55 -19.77
C LYS A 32 1.41 1.46 -18.62
N VAL A 33 0.12 1.39 -18.24
CA VAL A 33 -0.44 2.16 -17.13
C VAL A 33 0.04 1.55 -15.81
N THR A 34 0.47 2.41 -14.88
CA THR A 34 0.86 1.98 -13.54
C THR A 34 -0.34 1.39 -12.80
N ASP A 35 -0.13 0.25 -12.14
CA ASP A 35 -1.19 -0.38 -11.35
C ASP A 35 -1.64 0.51 -10.18
N VAL A 36 -2.96 0.69 -10.04
CA VAL A 36 -3.56 1.56 -9.02
C VAL A 36 -3.27 1.05 -7.61
N LEU A 37 -3.21 -0.26 -7.40
CA LEU A 37 -2.96 -0.82 -6.07
C LEU A 37 -1.51 -0.57 -5.66
N THR A 38 -0.56 -0.80 -6.57
CA THR A 38 0.84 -0.40 -6.37
C THR A 38 0.96 1.09 -6.07
N ARG A 39 0.22 1.94 -6.79
CA ARG A 39 0.21 3.39 -6.55
C ARG A 39 -0.33 3.73 -5.16
N ILE A 40 -1.39 3.07 -4.72
CA ILE A 40 -1.97 3.24 -3.38
C ILE A 40 -0.94 2.85 -2.32
N ASP A 41 -0.22 1.75 -2.49
CA ASP A 41 0.78 1.30 -1.51
C ASP A 41 1.97 2.27 -1.42
N SER A 42 2.47 2.75 -2.56
CA SER A 42 3.48 3.81 -2.58
C SER A 42 3.00 5.09 -1.87
N LEU A 43 1.75 5.50 -2.10
CA LEU A 43 1.17 6.66 -1.43
C LEU A 43 1.02 6.43 0.08
N LYS A 44 0.57 5.25 0.48
CA LYS A 44 0.46 4.82 1.88
C LYS A 44 1.82 4.92 2.57
N TRP A 45 2.87 4.41 1.94
CA TRP A 45 4.24 4.48 2.45
C TRP A 45 4.73 5.93 2.58
N ARG A 46 4.58 6.74 1.53
CA ARG A 46 5.00 8.16 1.53
C ARG A 46 4.26 8.96 2.61
N TRP A 47 2.96 8.72 2.76
CA TRP A 47 2.13 9.40 3.75
C TRP A 47 2.59 9.08 5.17
N THR A 48 2.90 7.82 5.49
CA THR A 48 3.46 7.44 6.79
C THR A 48 4.76 8.21 7.10
N GLY A 49 5.68 8.29 6.14
CA GLY A 49 6.91 9.06 6.33
C GLY A 49 6.64 10.56 6.53
N HIS A 50 5.72 11.14 5.75
CA HIS A 50 5.32 12.53 5.90
C HIS A 50 4.72 12.82 7.28
N MET A 51 3.82 11.95 7.73
CA MET A 51 3.14 12.07 9.02
C MET A 51 4.13 12.06 10.20
N LEU A 52 5.14 11.17 10.17
CA LEU A 52 6.14 11.07 11.24
C LEU A 52 7.18 12.19 11.26
N ARG A 53 7.38 12.88 10.13
CA ARG A 53 8.30 14.03 10.04
C ARG A 53 7.63 15.36 10.35
N GLY A 54 6.30 15.37 10.50
CA GLY A 54 5.58 16.56 10.97
C GLY A 54 6.00 16.91 12.39
N THR A 55 6.28 18.19 12.62
CA THR A 55 6.66 18.75 13.94
C THR A 55 5.49 18.84 14.91
N GLN A 56 4.26 18.92 14.41
CA GLN A 56 3.06 18.98 15.25
C GLN A 56 2.57 17.59 15.64
N GLU A 57 2.16 17.46 16.89
CA GLU A 57 1.47 16.28 17.38
C GLU A 57 0.06 16.23 16.77
N LYS A 58 -0.05 15.55 15.64
CA LYS A 58 -1.31 15.34 14.93
C LYS A 58 -2.00 14.10 15.49
N TRP A 59 -3.33 14.13 15.56
CA TRP A 59 -4.17 12.96 15.85
C TRP A 59 -3.76 11.73 15.03
N SER A 60 -3.31 11.92 13.80
CA SER A 60 -2.79 10.86 12.93
C SER A 60 -1.59 10.10 13.53
N ASN A 61 -0.66 10.80 14.18
CA ASN A 61 0.47 10.17 14.89
C ASN A 61 0.01 9.40 16.12
N ILE A 62 -0.91 9.99 16.90
CA ILE A 62 -1.49 9.36 18.09
C ILE A 62 -2.21 8.08 17.69
N ILE A 63 -3.15 8.14 16.74
CA ILE A 63 -3.94 6.99 16.27
C ILE A 63 -3.05 5.89 15.69
N THR A 64 -2.03 6.25 14.92
CA THR A 64 -1.11 5.25 14.33
C THR A 64 -0.27 4.54 15.40
N GLY A 65 0.14 5.27 16.44
CA GLY A 65 0.86 4.70 17.58
C GLY A 65 -0.05 4.13 18.67
N TRP A 66 -1.37 4.28 18.56
CA TRP A 66 -2.30 3.97 19.64
C TRP A 66 -2.40 2.46 19.85
N TYR A 67 -2.07 2.06 21.07
CA TYR A 67 -2.17 0.69 21.56
C TYR A 67 -3.14 0.67 22.73
N PRO A 68 -4.19 -0.18 22.72
CA PRO A 68 -4.90 -0.49 23.95
C PRO A 68 -3.90 -1.19 24.89
N ARG A 69 -3.37 -0.45 25.88
CA ARG A 69 -2.44 -1.01 26.89
C ARG A 69 -3.12 -2.09 27.72
N GLU A 70 -4.43 -1.99 27.88
CA GLU A 70 -5.28 -2.94 28.59
C GLU A 70 -6.34 -3.48 27.62
N GLY A 71 -6.41 -4.81 27.51
CA GLY A 71 -7.44 -5.51 26.74
C GLY A 71 -6.93 -6.31 25.54
N ARG A 72 -7.50 -7.51 25.36
CA ARG A 72 -7.37 -8.30 24.13
C ARG A 72 -8.34 -7.75 23.09
N ARG A 73 -7.97 -7.74 21.81
CA ARG A 73 -8.91 -7.35 20.74
C ARG A 73 -10.06 -8.34 20.68
N ASN A 74 -11.28 -7.82 20.45
CA ASN A 74 -12.46 -8.65 20.27
C ASN A 74 -12.25 -9.67 19.14
N ARG A 75 -12.80 -10.88 19.31
CA ARG A 75 -12.80 -11.92 18.28
C ARG A 75 -13.41 -11.35 16.98
N GLY A 76 -12.77 -11.65 15.85
CA GLY A 76 -13.18 -11.19 14.52
C GLY A 76 -12.49 -9.91 14.01
N ARG A 77 -11.81 -9.15 14.86
CA ARG A 77 -11.02 -7.99 14.40
C ARG A 77 -9.68 -8.45 13.82
N GLN A 78 -9.25 -7.83 12.71
CA GLN A 78 -7.95 -8.15 12.10
C GLN A 78 -6.81 -8.04 13.12
N SER A 79 -6.02 -9.11 13.21
CA SER A 79 -4.86 -9.19 14.11
C SER A 79 -3.75 -8.23 13.66
N LYS A 80 -3.46 -8.22 12.35
CA LYS A 80 -2.41 -7.40 11.72
C LYS A 80 -2.74 -5.92 11.78
N ARG A 81 -1.77 -5.11 12.19
CA ARG A 81 -1.84 -3.65 12.19
C ARG A 81 -1.13 -3.08 10.98
N TRP A 82 -1.49 -1.85 10.65
CA TRP A 82 -0.67 -1.02 9.77
C TRP A 82 0.79 -1.01 10.24
N GLU A 83 1.05 -0.78 11.53
CA GLU A 83 2.42 -0.77 12.05
C GLU A 83 3.18 -2.09 11.77
N ASP A 84 2.49 -3.23 11.82
CA ASP A 84 3.11 -4.53 11.59
C ASP A 84 3.57 -4.66 10.13
N GLU A 85 2.81 -4.11 9.18
CA GLU A 85 3.20 -4.04 7.76
C GLU A 85 4.44 -3.14 7.55
N LEU A 86 4.52 -2.04 8.29
CA LEU A 86 5.68 -1.14 8.23
C LEU A 86 6.92 -1.81 8.83
N LYS A 87 6.78 -2.47 9.98
CA LYS A 87 7.84 -3.23 10.64
C LYS A 87 8.36 -4.36 9.77
N LEU A 88 7.47 -4.98 8.98
CA LEU A 88 7.83 -6.05 8.07
C LEU A 88 8.80 -5.59 6.96
N THR A 89 8.76 -4.31 6.60
CA THR A 89 9.60 -3.74 5.53
C THR A 89 10.78 -2.91 6.08
N ALA A 90 10.54 -1.99 7.02
CA ALA A 90 11.55 -1.11 7.60
C ALA A 90 12.16 -1.61 8.92
N GLY A 91 11.74 -2.79 9.39
CA GLY A 91 12.24 -3.43 10.60
C GLY A 91 11.66 -2.84 11.90
N PRO A 92 12.09 -3.35 13.08
CA PRO A 92 11.56 -2.93 14.38
C PRO A 92 11.74 -1.43 14.67
N LYS A 93 12.81 -0.82 14.13
CA LYS A 93 13.14 0.61 14.28
C LYS A 93 12.53 1.48 13.17
N TRP A 94 11.44 1.04 12.54
CA TRP A 94 10.80 1.69 11.39
C TRP A 94 10.54 3.20 11.59
N ARG A 95 10.21 3.66 12.81
CA ARG A 95 9.99 5.11 13.08
C ARG A 95 11.26 5.94 12.86
N ARG A 96 12.44 5.42 13.20
CA ARG A 96 13.72 6.08 12.96
C ARG A 96 14.03 6.09 11.46
N VAL A 97 13.80 4.94 10.81
CA VAL A 97 13.97 4.77 9.36
C VAL A 97 13.05 5.72 8.58
N ALA A 98 11.82 5.93 9.03
CA ALA A 98 10.86 6.83 8.41
C ALA A 98 11.21 8.32 8.52
N ARG A 99 12.01 8.70 9.52
CA ARG A 99 12.51 10.09 9.62
C ARG A 99 13.59 10.37 8.58
N ASP A 100 14.42 9.39 8.25
CA ASP A 100 15.38 9.50 7.15
C ASP A 100 14.64 9.42 5.81
N ARG A 101 14.61 10.55 5.09
CA ARG A 101 13.88 10.64 3.82
C ARG A 101 14.50 9.78 2.73
N VAL A 102 15.83 9.61 2.73
CA VAL A 102 16.55 8.81 1.73
C VAL A 102 16.28 7.34 2.01
N GLN A 103 16.51 6.90 3.24
CA GLN A 103 16.29 5.51 3.64
C GLN A 103 14.82 5.11 3.46
N TRP A 104 13.88 5.99 3.81
CA TRP A 104 12.45 5.73 3.62
C TRP A 104 12.06 5.61 2.14
N LYS A 105 12.62 6.46 1.26
CA LYS A 105 12.35 6.40 -0.18
C LYS A 105 12.87 5.10 -0.80
N LEU A 106 14.05 4.64 -0.39
CA LEU A 106 14.65 3.39 -0.90
C LEU A 106 13.79 2.16 -0.60
N LEU A 107 13.07 2.16 0.53
CA LEU A 107 12.20 1.05 0.93
C LEU A 107 10.80 1.09 0.30
N GLU A 108 10.45 2.15 -0.42
CA GLU A 108 9.12 2.32 -1.01
C GLU A 108 8.80 1.20 -2.03
N GLU A 109 9.75 0.88 -2.90
CA GLU A 109 9.60 -0.18 -3.91
C GLU A 109 9.45 -1.55 -3.26
N ALA A 110 10.24 -1.82 -2.21
CA ALA A 110 10.17 -3.06 -1.45
C ALA A 110 8.81 -3.21 -0.74
N PHE A 111 8.27 -2.13 -0.18
CA PHE A 111 6.95 -2.13 0.44
C PHE A 111 5.84 -2.43 -0.57
N ALA A 112 5.85 -1.70 -1.70
CA ALA A 112 4.83 -1.83 -2.74
C ALA A 112 4.83 -3.24 -3.36
N LYS A 113 6.01 -3.77 -3.71
CA LYS A 113 6.16 -5.12 -4.29
C LYS A 113 5.67 -6.23 -3.34
N ARG A 114 5.95 -6.08 -2.04
CA ARG A 114 5.51 -7.07 -1.05
C ARG A 114 3.99 -7.07 -0.86
N HIS A 115 3.37 -5.89 -0.92
CA HIS A 115 1.91 -5.79 -0.84
C HIS A 115 1.23 -6.34 -2.09
N THR A 116 1.84 -6.24 -3.27
CA THR A 116 1.31 -6.91 -4.48
C THR A 116 1.39 -8.42 -4.34
N GLU A 117 2.52 -8.97 -3.91
CA GLU A 117 2.70 -10.42 -3.72
C GLU A 117 1.72 -11.02 -2.71
N LEU A 118 1.46 -10.33 -1.58
CA LEU A 118 0.50 -10.78 -0.58
C LEU A 118 -0.95 -10.80 -1.07
N ARG A 119 -1.30 -9.99 -2.08
CA ARG A 119 -2.65 -9.98 -2.67
C ARG A 119 -2.82 -11.09 -3.70
N ASP A 120 -1.75 -11.46 -4.41
CA ASP A 120 -1.78 -12.50 -5.44
C ASP A 120 -1.84 -13.93 -4.86
N ILE A 121 -1.50 -14.10 -3.56
CA ILE A 121 -1.54 -15.39 -2.85
C ILE A 121 -2.94 -15.70 -2.27
N SER A 122 -3.82 -14.70 -2.17
CA SER A 122 -5.17 -14.81 -1.59
C SER A 122 -6.25 -14.99 -2.66
#